data_AF-A0A1K1NZP3-F1
#
_entry.id   AF-A0A1K1NZP3-F1
#
_cell.length_a   1.000
_cell.length_b   1.000
_cell.length_c   1.000
_cell.angle_alpha   90.00
_cell.angle_beta   90.00
_cell.angle_gamma   90.00
#
_symmetry.space_group_name_H-M   'P 1'
#
loop_
_entity.id
_entity.type
_entity.pdbx_description
1 polymer ?
#
loop_
_entity_poly.entity_id
_entity_poly.type
_entity_poly.pdbx_seq_one_letter_code
_entity_poly.pdbx_strand_id
1 'polypeptide(L)' 'MIVSIQHKGLKRLWTKNDASKLPQDQVSKIRTILFLLNNAQKVDDMNFPGSNLHPLKGDLNE' A
#
# COMPACT_ATOMS: atom_id res chain seq x y z
N MET A 1 -8.50 3.51 6.14
CA MET A 1 -7.46 4.17 6.99
C MET A 1 -6.40 3.18 7.38
N ILE A 2 -5.12 3.52 7.17
CA ILE A 2 -4.01 2.61 7.53
C ILE A 2 -3.78 2.66 9.04
N VAL A 3 -3.92 1.50 9.70
CA VAL A 3 -3.71 1.37 11.16
C VAL A 3 -2.27 0.97 11.48
N SER A 4 -1.68 0.05 10.72
CA SER A 4 -0.32 -0.42 10.92
C SER A 4 0.38 -0.69 9.58
N ILE A 5 1.71 -0.68 9.59
CA ILE A 5 2.54 -1.01 8.43
C ILE A 5 3.70 -1.89 8.91
N GLN A 6 3.76 -3.13 8.42
CA GLN A 6 4.82 -4.09 8.75
C GLN A 6 6.14 -3.76 8.05
N HIS A 7 6.10 -3.38 6.76
CA HIS A 7 7.31 -3.10 5.99
C HIS A 7 7.96 -1.76 6.40
N LYS A 8 9.20 -1.80 6.90
CA LYS A 8 9.91 -0.63 7.45
C LYS A 8 10.05 0.52 6.44
N GLY A 9 10.31 0.21 5.16
CA GLY A 9 10.44 1.23 4.11
C GLY A 9 9.13 1.94 3.79
N LEU A 10 8.01 1.20 3.77
CA LEU A 10 6.68 1.78 3.55
C LEU A 10 6.28 2.65 4.75
N LYS A 11 6.58 2.18 5.97
CA LYS A 11 6.32 2.93 7.19
C LYS A 11 7.08 4.26 7.22
N ARG A 12 8.36 4.26 6.82
CA ARG A 12 9.18 5.50 6.73
C ARG A 12 8.64 6.47 5.69
N LEU A 13 8.27 5.96 4.51
CA LEU A 13 7.65 6.77 3.47
C LEU A 13 6.37 7.43 3.99
N TRP A 14 5.49 6.66 4.64
CA TRP A 14 4.20 7.12 5.13
C TRP A 14 4.31 8.14 6.28
N THR A 15 5.21 7.90 7.23
CA THR A 15 5.30 8.70 8.47
C THR A 15 6.30 9.84 8.42
N LYS A 16 7.34 9.74 7.58
CA LYS A 16 8.47 10.69 7.54
C LYS A 16 8.75 11.24 6.16
N ASN A 17 7.93 10.88 5.17
CA ASN A 17 8.17 11.22 3.76
C ASN A 17 9.53 10.70 3.22
N ASP A 18 10.12 9.68 3.88
CA ASP A 18 11.45 9.15 3.56
C ASP A 18 11.34 7.92 2.64
N ALA A 19 11.75 8.10 1.39
CA ALA A 19 11.74 7.07 0.34
C ALA A 19 13.08 6.31 0.20
N SER A 20 14.10 6.59 1.02
CA SER A 20 15.46 6.06 0.88
C SER A 20 15.58 4.53 0.98
N LYS A 21 14.52 3.85 1.42
CA LYS A 21 14.43 2.39 1.60
C LYS A 21 13.51 1.71 0.60
N LEU A 22 13.18 2.38 -0.50
CA LEU A 22 12.32 1.88 -1.56
C LEU A 22 13.01 2.05 -2.92
N PRO A 23 12.70 1.20 -3.91
CA PRO A 23 13.11 1.41 -5.29
C PRO A 23 12.58 2.75 -5.80
N GLN A 24 13.46 3.62 -6.31
CA GLN A 24 13.09 5.00 -6.66
C GLN A 24 12.00 5.08 -7.73
N ASP A 25 12.06 4.18 -8.71
CA ASP A 25 11.09 4.05 -9.81
C ASP A 25 9.67 3.71 -9.31
N GLN A 26 9.56 3.04 -8.16
CA GLN A 26 8.27 2.64 -7.58
C GLN A 26 7.69 3.67 -6.60
N VAL A 27 8.44 4.68 -6.17
CA VAL A 27 8.03 5.59 -5.08
C VAL A 27 6.70 6.28 -5.38
N SER A 28 6.51 6.78 -6.61
CA SER A 28 5.27 7.45 -7.01
C SER A 28 4.05 6.52 -6.93
N LYS A 29 4.19 5.30 -7.45
CA LYS A 29 3.15 4.26 -7.40
C LYS A 29 2.81 3.87 -5.96
N ILE A 30 3.83 3.66 -5.13
CA ILE A 30 3.65 3.30 -3.72
C ILE A 30 2.91 4.40 -2.96
N ARG A 31 3.25 5.68 -3.17
CA ARG A 31 2.53 6.81 -2.54
C ARG A 31 1.05 6.81 -2.91
N THR A 32 0.75 6.59 -4.18
CA THR A 32 -0.63 6.52 -4.68
C THR A 32 -1.39 5.38 -4.01
N ILE A 33 -0.80 4.18 -3.92
CA ILE A 33 -1.43 3.02 -3.28
C ILE A 33 -1.66 3.27 -1.77
N LEU A 34 -0.67 3.84 -1.06
CA LEU A 34 -0.82 4.16 0.36
C LEU A 34 -1.92 5.20 0.60
N PHE A 35 -2.02 6.21 -0.27
CA PHE A 35 -3.11 7.19 -0.21
C PHE A 35 -4.47 6.52 -0.43
N LEU A 36 -4.61 5.67 -1.44
CA LEU A 36 -5.85 4.94 -1.71
C LEU A 36 -6.25 4.03 -0.53
N LEU A 37 -5.32 3.21 -0.01
CA LEU A 37 -5.54 2.36 1.16
C LEU A 37 -5.96 3.16 2.41
N ASN A 38 -5.41 4.36 2.58
CA ASN A 38 -5.78 5.21 3.70
C ASN A 38 -7.21 5.74 3.58
N ASN A 39 -7.69 6.02 2.37
CA ASN A 39 -9.02 6.57 2.13
C ASN A 39 -10.10 5.51 1.84
N ALA A 40 -9.70 4.27 1.49
CA ALA A 40 -10.61 3.17 1.24
C ALA A 40 -11.52 2.90 2.45
N GLN A 41 -12.81 2.77 2.18
CA GLN A 41 -13.85 2.42 3.15
C GLN A 41 -14.28 0.94 2.98
N LYS A 42 -14.09 0.38 1.79
CA LYS A 42 -14.33 -1.03 1.47
C LYS A 42 -13.26 -1.58 0.53
N VAL A 43 -13.15 -2.91 0.44
CA VAL A 43 -12.15 -3.59 -0.40
C VAL A 43 -12.25 -3.18 -1.86
N ASP A 44 -13.46 -3.03 -2.39
CA ASP A 44 -13.70 -2.66 -3.79
C ASP A 44 -13.15 -1.28 -4.17
N ASP A 45 -12.90 -0.39 -3.20
CA ASP A 45 -12.30 0.92 -3.47
C ASP A 45 -10.85 0.79 -3.99
N MET A 46 -10.22 -0.37 -3.76
CA MET A 46 -8.90 -0.72 -4.29
C MET A 46 -8.95 -1.40 -5.67
N ASN A 47 -10.13 -1.62 -6.22
CA ASN A 47 -10.31 -2.27 -7.54
C ASN A 47 -10.20 -1.26 -8.71
N PHE A 48 -9.09 -0.52 -8.76
CA PHE A 48 -8.81 0.39 -9.87
C PHE A 48 -8.16 -0.34 -11.07
N PRO A 49 -8.25 0.21 -12.31
CA PRO A 49 -7.63 -0.38 -13.48
C PRO A 49 -6.13 -0.64 -13.28
N GLY A 50 -5.70 -1.90 -13.49
CA GLY A 50 -4.31 -2.32 -13.29
C GLY A 50 -3.90 -2.60 -11.84
N SER A 51 -4.83 -2.55 -10.87
CA SER A 51 -4.57 -3.01 -9.50
C SER A 51 -4.36 -4.53 -9.42
N ASN A 52 -4.99 -5.26 -10.35
CA ASN A 52 -5.11 -6.73 -10.32
C ASN A 52 -5.55 -7.21 -8.94
N LEU A 53 -6.56 -6.57 -8.34
CA LEU A 53 -7.05 -6.92 -7.01
C LEU A 53 -7.53 -8.37 -6.96
N HIS A 54 -6.97 -9.15 -6.05
CA HIS A 54 -7.35 -10.53 -5.79
C HIS A 54 -7.13 -10.88 -4.32
N PRO A 55 -7.95 -11.77 -3.74
CA PRO A 55 -7.68 -12.31 -2.41
C PRO A 55 -6.38 -13.12 -2.44
N LEU A 56 -5.65 -13.09 -1.33
CA LEU A 56 -4.49 -13.96 -1.13
C LEU A 56 -4.96 -15.42 -0.97
N LYS A 57 -4.04 -16.36 -0.72
CA LYS A 57 -4.32 -17.80 -0.51
C LYS A 57 -3.35 -18.38 0.53
N GLY A 58 -3.70 -19.53 1.12
CA GLY A 58 -2.84 -20.24 2.07
C GLY A 58 -2.79 -19.54 3.44
N ASP A 59 -1.60 -19.43 4.04
CA ASP A 59 -1.41 -18.80 5.36
C ASP A 59 -1.66 -17.28 5.37
N LEU A 60 -1.96 -16.68 4.21
CA LEU A 60 -2.26 -15.27 4.06
C LEU A 60 -3.76 -15.00 3.80
N ASN A 61 -4.62 -16.00 4.01
CA ASN A 61 -6.07 -15.91 3.82
C ASN A 61 -6.87 -15.32 4.99
N GLU A 62 -6.20 -14.87 6.05
CA GLU A 62 -6.86 -14.34 7.25
C GLU A 62 -7.28 -12.87 7.12
#